data_AF-A0A8X7Q275-F1
#
_entry.id   AF-A0A8X7Q275-F1
#
_cell.length_a   1.000
_cell.length_b   1.000
_cell.length_c   1.000
_cell.angle_alpha   90.00
_cell.angle_beta   90.00
_cell.angle_gamma   90.00
#
_symmetry.space_group_name_H-M   'P 1'
#
loop_
_entity.id
_entity.type
_entity.pdbx_description
1 polymer ?
#
loop_
_entity_poly.entity_id
_entity_poly.type
_entity_poly.pdbx_seq_one_letter_code
_entity_poly.pdbx_strand_id
1 'polypeptide(L)'
;MERETQPPPAAEELKLDYVKIQTQSLQKSISQILEDIHAYTQTNTTPRWKDILRRYKMINLDLFILLEEVKQVSKDFVVLPKNVNAENAAILPVMLSTKLLPEMETDNNVKRDQLLQEVQSLPIPTQIETLKERIGRIAEACENAEKVLADSRKAYGFGSHRGDPSMLPIPTMDKAQAAKIQEQENMLRAAVNEGTGLRLPPDQRQITTTLPPHMMDALFVSDAEFNSSGMMQTQEYQSQQPEQQQHQQQGD
;
A
#
# COMPACT_ATOMS: atom_id res chain seq x y z
N MET A 1 -54.76 38.30 11.03
CA MET A 1 -53.66 37.83 11.87
C MET A 1 -52.99 36.69 11.10
N GLU A 2 -52.19 37.08 10.11
CA GLU A 2 -51.46 36.16 9.26
C GLU A 2 -50.32 35.57 10.08
N ARG A 3 -50.26 34.24 10.18
CA ARG A 3 -49.05 33.56 10.65
C ARG A 3 -48.11 33.49 9.45
N GLU A 4 -47.09 34.35 9.45
CA GLU A 4 -45.90 34.13 8.65
C GLU A 4 -45.32 32.76 9.02
N THR A 5 -45.50 31.80 8.12
CA THR A 5 -44.75 30.54 8.11
C THR A 5 -43.30 30.90 7.82
N GLN A 6 -42.51 31.02 8.88
CA GLN A 6 -41.07 31.13 8.82
C GLN A 6 -40.52 29.95 7.98
N PRO A 7 -39.76 30.21 6.90
CA PRO A 7 -39.19 29.14 6.10
C PRO A 7 -38.18 28.35 6.96
N PRO A 8 -38.08 27.02 6.79
CA PRO A 8 -37.03 26.25 7.46
C PRO A 8 -35.66 26.78 6.99
N PRO A 9 -34.62 26.70 7.85
CA PRO A 9 -33.40 27.47 7.65
C PRO A 9 -32.64 26.95 6.42
N ALA A 10 -32.35 27.86 5.48
CA ALA A 10 -31.57 27.62 4.26
C ALA A 10 -30.13 27.09 4.47
N ALA A 11 -29.70 26.90 5.71
CA ALA A 11 -28.41 26.29 6.06
C ALA A 11 -28.43 24.74 6.01
N GLU A 12 -29.62 24.12 6.01
CA GLU A 12 -29.78 22.67 6.16
C GLU A 12 -29.93 21.92 4.82
N GLU A 13 -30.27 22.63 3.74
CA GLU A 13 -30.27 22.11 2.36
C GLU A 13 -28.85 21.82 1.83
N LEU A 14 -27.85 22.53 2.35
CA LEU A 14 -26.46 22.45 1.86
C LEU A 14 -25.82 21.06 2.07
N LYS A 15 -26.23 20.32 3.11
CA LYS A 15 -25.66 18.99 3.40
C LYS A 15 -26.10 17.94 2.38
N LEU A 16 -27.37 17.96 1.97
CA LEU A 16 -27.87 16.99 1.01
C LEU A 16 -27.34 17.26 -0.40
N ASP A 17 -27.23 18.53 -0.78
CA ASP A 17 -26.62 18.93 -2.06
C ASP A 17 -25.13 18.58 -2.12
N TYR A 18 -24.40 18.76 -1.01
CA TYR A 18 -23.02 18.30 -0.91
C TYR A 18 -22.90 16.78 -1.09
N VAL A 19 -23.71 15.99 -0.36
CA VAL A 19 -23.76 14.52 -0.51
C VAL A 19 -24.08 14.11 -1.94
N LYS A 20 -25.02 14.80 -2.59
CA LYS A 20 -25.38 14.56 -3.99
C LYS A 20 -24.20 14.81 -4.94
N ILE A 21 -23.51 15.94 -4.81
CA ILE A 21 -22.34 16.28 -5.64
C ILE A 21 -21.24 15.24 -5.45
N GLN A 22 -20.94 14.87 -4.20
CA GLN A 22 -19.93 13.85 -3.90
C GLN A 22 -20.31 12.47 -4.46
N THR A 23 -21.57 12.06 -4.31
CA THR A 23 -22.08 10.79 -4.86
C THR A 23 -21.95 10.76 -6.38
N GLN A 24 -22.29 11.85 -7.07
CA GLN A 24 -22.16 11.95 -8.52
C GLN A 24 -20.69 11.93 -8.97
N SER A 25 -19.79 12.58 -8.22
CA SER A 25 -18.35 12.54 -8.49
C SER A 25 -17.77 11.13 -8.33
N LEU A 26 -18.14 10.44 -7.26
CA LEU A 26 -17.74 9.05 -7.01
C LEU A 26 -18.28 8.11 -8.09
N GLN A 27 -19.56 8.25 -8.46
CA GLN A 27 -20.16 7.48 -9.54
C GLN A 27 -19.37 7.65 -10.84
N LYS A 28 -19.06 8.89 -11.24
CA LYS A 28 -18.24 9.16 -12.44
C LYS A 28 -16.86 8.50 -12.36
N SER A 29 -16.23 8.56 -11.19
CA SER A 29 -14.91 7.96 -10.97
C SER A 29 -14.94 6.43 -11.07
N ILE A 30 -15.98 5.80 -10.53
CA ILE A 30 -16.20 4.34 -10.65
C ILE A 30 -16.46 3.97 -12.11
N SER A 31 -17.36 4.68 -12.80
CA SER A 31 -17.63 4.45 -14.23
C SER A 31 -16.37 4.55 -15.08
N GLN A 32 -15.54 5.57 -14.84
CA GLN A 32 -14.29 5.73 -15.57
C GLN A 32 -13.33 4.55 -15.36
N ILE A 33 -13.23 4.01 -14.14
CA ILE A 33 -12.40 2.83 -13.90
C ILE A 33 -12.95 1.60 -14.64
N LEU A 34 -14.26 1.40 -14.62
CA LEU A 34 -14.89 0.28 -15.32
C LEU A 34 -14.65 0.38 -16.84
N GLU A 35 -14.77 1.58 -17.41
CA GLU A 35 -14.44 1.85 -18.80
C GLU A 35 -12.97 1.59 -19.11
N ASP A 36 -12.04 2.04 -18.25
CA ASP A 36 -10.62 1.80 -18.39
C ASP A 36 -10.29 0.28 -18.35
N ILE A 37 -10.90 -0.46 -17.40
CA ILE A 37 -10.75 -1.92 -17.29
C ILE A 37 -11.29 -2.63 -18.53
N HIS A 38 -12.44 -2.19 -19.03
CA HIS A 38 -13.02 -2.72 -20.24
C HIS A 38 -12.12 -2.44 -21.45
N ALA A 39 -11.54 -1.24 -21.57
CA ALA A 39 -10.59 -0.88 -22.62
C ALA A 39 -9.30 -1.73 -22.56
N TYR A 40 -8.77 -2.02 -21.37
CA TYR A 40 -7.63 -2.94 -21.21
C TYR A 40 -7.96 -4.34 -21.72
N THR A 41 -9.17 -4.82 -21.42
CA THR A 41 -9.65 -6.12 -21.89
C THR A 41 -9.78 -6.16 -23.42
N GLN A 42 -10.32 -5.10 -24.03
CA GLN A 42 -10.50 -5.02 -25.48
C GLN A 42 -9.17 -4.91 -26.25
N THR A 43 -8.21 -4.18 -25.68
CA THR A 43 -6.92 -3.92 -26.34
C THR A 43 -5.87 -4.99 -26.03
N ASN A 44 -6.19 -6.02 -25.24
CA ASN A 44 -5.25 -7.00 -24.69
C ASN A 44 -4.02 -6.36 -24.01
N THR A 45 -4.18 -5.15 -23.47
CA THR A 45 -3.11 -4.45 -22.78
C THR A 45 -3.19 -4.73 -21.28
N THR A 46 -2.07 -5.10 -20.68
CA THR A 46 -2.03 -5.34 -19.23
C THR A 46 -1.95 -4.00 -18.50
N PRO A 47 -2.91 -3.69 -17.62
CA PRO A 47 -2.86 -2.45 -16.86
C PRO A 47 -1.69 -2.46 -15.89
N ARG A 48 -1.06 -1.31 -15.69
CA ARG A 48 0.00 -1.18 -14.69
C ARG A 48 -0.64 -1.18 -13.30
N TRP A 49 -0.26 -2.15 -12.47
CA TRP A 49 -0.80 -2.32 -11.12
C TRP A 49 -0.77 -1.03 -10.27
N LYS A 50 0.32 -0.26 -10.37
CA LYS A 50 0.47 1.04 -9.69
C LYS A 50 -0.65 2.04 -10.02
N ASP A 51 -1.14 2.02 -11.26
CA ASP A 51 -2.17 2.97 -11.72
C ASP A 51 -3.54 2.54 -11.21
N ILE A 52 -3.83 1.24 -11.21
CA ILE A 52 -5.04 0.66 -10.59
C ILE A 52 -5.07 0.97 -9.09
N LEU A 53 -3.98 0.67 -8.38
CA LEU A 53 -3.89 0.88 -6.94
C LEU A 53 -4.09 2.35 -6.56
N ARG A 54 -3.48 3.27 -7.34
CA ARG A 54 -3.65 4.72 -7.12
C ARG A 54 -5.11 5.13 -7.22
N ARG A 55 -5.81 4.68 -8.26
CA ARG A 55 -7.22 5.01 -8.48
C ARG A 55 -8.13 4.39 -7.41
N TYR A 56 -7.88 3.13 -7.07
CA TYR A 56 -8.57 2.45 -5.98
C TYR A 56 -8.43 3.19 -4.65
N LYS A 57 -7.23 3.68 -4.32
CA LYS A 57 -6.99 4.49 -3.12
C LYS A 57 -7.82 5.78 -3.12
N MET A 58 -7.93 6.46 -4.26
CA MET A 58 -8.74 7.69 -4.37
C MET A 58 -10.22 7.37 -4.15
N ILE A 59 -10.76 6.36 -4.82
CA ILE A 59 -12.16 5.93 -4.65
C ILE A 59 -12.46 5.53 -3.22
N ASN A 60 -11.56 4.79 -2.57
CA ASN A 60 -11.75 4.38 -1.18
C ASN A 60 -11.82 5.58 -0.22
N LEU A 61 -11.00 6.61 -0.45
CA LEU A 61 -11.03 7.81 0.37
C LEU A 61 -12.32 8.60 0.14
N ASP A 62 -12.72 8.75 -1.12
CA ASP A 62 -13.96 9.45 -1.50
C ASP A 62 -15.19 8.73 -0.95
N LEU A 63 -15.22 7.39 -1.01
CA LEU A 63 -16.26 6.56 -0.42
C LEU A 63 -16.31 6.72 1.10
N PHE A 64 -15.15 6.73 1.77
CA PHE A 64 -15.09 6.91 3.22
C PHE A 64 -15.65 8.27 3.65
N ILE A 65 -15.26 9.35 2.97
CA ILE A 65 -15.77 10.70 3.23
C ILE A 65 -17.29 10.73 3.01
N LEU A 66 -17.76 10.20 1.86
CA LEU A 66 -19.19 10.17 1.55
C LEU A 66 -20.00 9.41 2.61
N LEU A 67 -19.47 8.29 3.11
CA LEU A 67 -20.16 7.46 4.09
C LEU A 67 -20.35 8.19 5.43
N GLU A 68 -19.36 8.95 5.88
CA GLU A 68 -19.48 9.78 7.08
C GLU A 68 -20.51 10.91 6.91
N GLU A 69 -20.53 11.56 5.75
CA GLU A 69 -21.50 12.62 5.43
C GLU A 69 -22.94 12.07 5.35
N VAL A 70 -23.14 10.93 4.68
CA VAL A 70 -24.45 10.25 4.60
C VAL A 70 -24.91 9.81 5.99
N LYS A 71 -24.01 9.32 6.84
CA LYS A 71 -24.33 8.94 8.23
C LYS A 71 -24.74 10.15 9.08
N GLN A 72 -24.22 11.34 8.78
CA GLN A 72 -24.66 12.56 9.43
C GLN A 72 -26.06 12.96 8.96
N VAL A 73 -26.30 13.00 7.64
CA VAL A 73 -27.60 13.38 7.06
C VAL A 73 -28.71 12.37 7.39
N SER A 74 -28.44 11.07 7.36
CA SER A 74 -29.47 10.04 7.58
C SER A 74 -30.09 10.03 8.99
N LYS A 75 -29.45 10.68 9.97
CA LYS A 75 -30.03 10.83 11.32
C LYS A 75 -31.13 11.88 11.38
N ASP A 76 -31.03 12.90 10.53
CA ASP A 76 -31.85 14.10 10.61
C ASP A 76 -33.01 14.08 9.59
N PHE A 77 -32.93 13.21 8.57
CA PHE A 77 -33.85 13.22 7.44
C PHE A 77 -34.59 11.88 7.26
N VAL A 78 -35.90 11.97 7.00
CA VAL A 78 -36.74 10.87 6.55
C VAL A 78 -37.27 11.20 5.15
N VAL A 79 -37.08 10.29 4.20
CA VAL A 79 -37.52 10.49 2.81
C VAL A 79 -38.92 9.89 2.62
N LEU A 80 -39.87 10.73 2.19
CA LEU A 80 -41.22 10.31 1.81
C LEU A 80 -41.59 10.88 0.43
N PRO A 81 -41.80 10.04 -0.59
CA PRO A 81 -42.25 10.50 -1.91
C PRO A 81 -43.65 11.09 -1.83
N LYS A 82 -43.84 12.33 -2.33
CA LYS A 82 -45.14 13.00 -2.34
C LYS A 82 -45.86 12.89 -3.69
N ASN A 83 -45.14 13.13 -4.79
CA ASN A 83 -45.69 13.11 -6.15
C ASN A 83 -44.78 12.29 -7.05
N VAL A 84 -45.25 11.14 -7.53
CA VAL A 84 -44.50 10.26 -8.42
C VAL A 84 -45.36 9.90 -9.62
N ASN A 85 -44.78 9.92 -10.82
CA ASN A 85 -45.46 9.50 -12.04
C ASN A 85 -45.64 7.96 -12.05
N ALA A 86 -46.55 7.44 -12.89
CA ALA A 86 -46.88 6.01 -12.92
C ALA A 86 -45.68 5.11 -13.25
N GLU A 87 -44.74 5.60 -14.06
CA GLU A 87 -43.52 4.88 -14.47
C GLU A 87 -42.53 4.75 -13.31
N ASN A 88 -42.24 5.86 -12.62
CA ASN A 88 -41.31 5.87 -11.50
C ASN A 88 -41.90 5.20 -10.26
N ALA A 89 -43.23 5.20 -10.10
CA ALA A 89 -43.89 4.57 -8.96
C ALA A 89 -43.54 3.08 -8.81
N ALA A 90 -43.33 2.37 -9.93
CA ALA A 90 -42.95 0.96 -9.92
C ALA A 90 -41.52 0.71 -9.41
N ILE A 91 -40.59 1.64 -9.65
CA ILE A 91 -39.17 1.49 -9.26
C ILE A 91 -38.84 2.13 -7.89
N LEU A 92 -39.71 3.01 -7.36
CA LEU A 92 -39.49 3.67 -6.06
C LEU A 92 -39.11 2.72 -4.92
N PRO A 93 -39.76 1.55 -4.73
CA PRO A 93 -39.40 0.67 -3.62
C PRO A 93 -37.95 0.17 -3.72
N VAL A 94 -37.46 -0.02 -4.94
CA VAL A 94 -36.07 -0.40 -5.21
C VAL A 94 -35.13 0.79 -4.95
N MET A 95 -35.48 1.99 -5.41
CA MET A 95 -34.67 3.19 -5.22
C MET A 95 -34.52 3.62 -3.75
N LEU A 96 -35.55 3.37 -2.94
CA LEU A 96 -35.59 3.72 -1.51
C LEU A 96 -35.27 2.52 -0.61
N SER A 97 -34.88 1.38 -1.19
CA SER A 97 -34.54 0.19 -0.43
C SER A 97 -33.33 0.47 0.45
N THR A 98 -33.52 0.28 1.76
CA THR A 98 -32.44 0.29 2.76
C THR A 98 -31.96 -1.12 3.09
N LYS A 99 -32.54 -2.15 2.46
CA LYS A 99 -32.16 -3.54 2.70
C LYS A 99 -30.76 -3.80 2.12
N LEU A 100 -29.93 -4.49 2.91
CA LEU A 100 -28.63 -4.99 2.46
C LEU A 100 -28.78 -5.92 1.26
N LEU A 101 -27.73 -5.96 0.42
CA LEU A 101 -27.64 -6.94 -0.65
C LEU A 101 -27.53 -8.36 -0.06
N PRO A 102 -28.05 -9.40 -0.76
CA PRO A 102 -28.06 -10.77 -0.22
C PRO A 102 -26.68 -11.30 0.21
N GLU A 103 -25.63 -11.00 -0.56
CA GLU A 103 -24.27 -11.42 -0.21
C GLU A 103 -23.76 -10.74 1.08
N MET A 104 -24.10 -9.46 1.26
CA MET A 104 -23.74 -8.69 2.45
C MET A 104 -24.59 -9.08 3.66
N GLU A 105 -25.86 -9.43 3.48
CA GLU A 105 -26.73 -9.99 4.52
C GLU A 105 -26.18 -11.34 5.01
N THR A 106 -25.73 -12.18 4.09
CA THR A 106 -25.11 -13.48 4.42
C THR A 106 -23.81 -13.30 5.21
N ASP A 107 -22.89 -12.45 4.74
CA ASP A 107 -21.65 -12.16 5.45
C ASP A 107 -21.89 -11.54 6.85
N ASN A 108 -22.87 -10.64 6.96
CA ASN A 108 -23.25 -10.05 8.24
C ASN A 108 -23.76 -11.11 9.23
N ASN A 109 -24.62 -12.02 8.77
CA ASN A 109 -25.15 -13.10 9.59
C ASN A 109 -24.05 -14.07 10.04
N VAL A 110 -23.14 -14.45 9.13
CA VAL A 110 -21.99 -15.31 9.46
C VAL A 110 -21.12 -14.68 10.54
N LYS A 111 -20.77 -13.39 10.41
CA LYS A 111 -19.98 -12.67 11.43
C LYS A 111 -20.71 -12.55 12.76
N ARG A 112 -22.03 -12.28 12.72
CA ARG A 112 -22.88 -12.21 13.91
C ARG A 112 -22.90 -13.57 14.63
N ASP A 113 -23.10 -14.66 13.90
CA ASP A 113 -23.17 -15.99 14.46
C ASP A 113 -21.81 -16.43 15.03
N GLN A 114 -20.71 -16.10 14.36
CA GLN A 114 -19.35 -16.32 14.90
C GLN A 114 -19.12 -15.58 16.22
N LEU A 115 -19.51 -14.30 16.30
CA LEU A 115 -19.40 -13.51 17.53
C LEU A 115 -20.27 -14.07 18.66
N LEU A 116 -21.47 -14.55 18.32
CA LEU A 116 -22.40 -15.09 19.30
C LEU A 116 -22.04 -16.50 19.75
N GLN A 117 -21.41 -17.32 18.90
CA GLN A 117 -21.01 -18.69 19.21
C GLN A 117 -20.18 -18.78 20.51
N GLU A 118 -19.29 -17.81 20.74
CA GLU A 118 -18.42 -17.76 21.93
C GLU A 118 -19.16 -17.42 23.23
N VAL A 119 -20.33 -16.78 23.15
CA VAL A 119 -21.09 -16.28 24.31
C VAL A 119 -22.48 -16.92 24.45
N GLN A 120 -22.90 -17.75 23.48
CA GLN A 120 -24.25 -18.30 23.37
C GLN A 120 -24.69 -19.11 24.61
N SER A 121 -23.74 -19.68 25.35
CA SER A 121 -24.00 -20.46 26.57
C SER A 121 -24.35 -19.61 27.80
N LEU A 122 -24.16 -18.29 27.76
CA LEU A 122 -24.40 -17.39 28.88
C LEU A 122 -25.82 -16.79 28.85
N PRO A 123 -26.39 -16.36 29.99
CA PRO A 123 -27.63 -15.57 29.99
C PRO A 123 -27.47 -14.26 29.20
N ILE A 124 -28.52 -13.83 28.50
CA ILE A 124 -28.50 -12.64 27.61
C ILE A 124 -27.88 -11.38 28.28
N PRO A 125 -28.20 -11.03 29.54
CA PRO A 125 -27.57 -9.87 30.20
C PRO A 125 -26.05 -10.03 30.32
N THR A 126 -25.58 -11.23 30.67
CA THR A 126 -24.16 -11.57 30.79
C THR A 126 -23.46 -11.56 29.43
N GLN A 127 -24.13 -12.03 28.36
CA GLN A 127 -23.59 -11.94 26.99
C GLN A 127 -23.28 -10.49 26.62
N ILE A 128 -24.22 -9.57 26.88
CA ILE A 128 -24.06 -8.15 26.56
C ILE A 128 -22.88 -7.54 27.34
N GLU A 129 -22.76 -7.87 28.63
CA GLU A 129 -21.66 -7.38 29.48
C GLU A 129 -20.30 -7.91 29.01
N THR A 130 -20.19 -9.21 28.74
CA THR A 130 -18.97 -9.84 28.22
C THR A 130 -18.54 -9.24 26.88
N LEU A 131 -19.49 -9.00 25.96
CA LEU A 131 -19.21 -8.37 24.68
C LEU A 131 -18.75 -6.91 24.84
N LYS A 132 -19.39 -6.14 25.72
CA LYS A 132 -18.99 -4.75 26.03
C LYS A 132 -17.58 -4.70 26.61
N GLU A 133 -17.25 -5.57 27.55
CA GLU A 133 -15.92 -5.66 28.14
C GLU A 133 -14.86 -6.03 27.08
N ARG A 134 -15.17 -6.97 26.19
CA ARG A 134 -14.29 -7.32 25.07
C ARG A 134 -14.06 -6.14 24.12
N ILE A 135 -15.11 -5.40 23.77
CA ILE A 135 -15.01 -4.17 22.94
C ILE A 135 -14.08 -3.16 23.63
N GLY A 136 -14.26 -2.93 24.94
CA GLY A 136 -13.42 -2.02 25.72
C GLY A 136 -11.94 -2.42 25.70
N ARG A 137 -11.64 -3.69 25.95
CA ARG A 137 -10.26 -4.22 25.93
C ARG A 137 -9.61 -4.08 24.55
N ILE A 138 -10.36 -4.34 23.47
CA ILE A 138 -9.84 -4.17 22.11
C ILE A 138 -9.56 -2.68 21.82
N ALA A 139 -10.47 -1.78 22.20
CA ALA A 139 -10.28 -0.35 22.01
C ALA A 139 -9.04 0.18 22.75
N GLU A 140 -8.87 -0.19 24.01
CA GLU A 140 -7.69 0.16 24.81
C GLU A 140 -6.40 -0.38 24.18
N ALA A 141 -6.40 -1.63 23.71
CA ALA A 141 -5.26 -2.21 23.02
C ALA A 141 -4.91 -1.46 21.73
N CYS A 142 -5.91 -1.03 20.95
CA CYS A 142 -5.71 -0.22 19.75
C CYS A 142 -5.14 1.16 20.06
N GLU A 143 -5.66 1.86 21.07
CA GLU A 143 -5.16 3.17 21.48
C GLU A 143 -3.71 3.08 21.99
N ASN A 144 -3.41 2.07 22.81
CA ASN A 144 -2.05 1.80 23.27
C ASN A 144 -1.10 1.49 22.11
N ALA A 145 -1.53 0.70 21.13
CA ALA A 145 -0.73 0.41 19.94
C ALA A 145 -0.45 1.69 19.11
N GLU A 146 -1.44 2.56 18.93
CA GLU A 146 -1.26 3.84 18.23
C GLU A 146 -0.26 4.74 18.97
N LYS A 147 -0.35 4.81 20.30
CA LYS A 147 0.60 5.56 21.13
C LYS A 147 2.02 5.04 20.99
N VAL A 148 2.23 3.72 21.09
CA VAL A 148 3.55 3.09 20.94
C VAL A 148 4.11 3.34 19.54
N LEU A 149 3.29 3.26 18.49
CA LEU A 149 3.70 3.58 17.12
C LEU A 149 4.08 5.05 16.96
N ALA A 150 3.31 5.96 17.56
CA ALA A 150 3.60 7.39 17.53
C ALA A 150 4.91 7.72 18.26
N ASP A 151 5.13 7.14 19.44
CA ASP A 151 6.35 7.34 20.23
C ASP A 151 7.57 6.73 19.55
N SER A 152 7.41 5.56 18.92
CA SER A 152 8.46 4.96 18.09
C SER A 152 8.81 5.85 16.90
N ARG A 153 7.82 6.37 16.16
CA ARG A 153 8.06 7.32 15.06
C ARG A 153 8.82 8.56 15.53
N LYS A 154 8.46 9.12 16.70
CA LYS A 154 9.19 10.25 17.29
C LYS A 154 10.63 9.88 17.65
N ALA A 155 10.84 8.73 18.30
CA ALA A 155 12.15 8.25 18.72
C ALA A 155 13.12 8.05 17.54
N TYR A 156 12.59 7.62 16.38
CA TYR A 156 13.37 7.46 15.14
C TYR A 156 13.41 8.71 14.25
N GLY A 157 12.89 9.86 14.70
CA GLY A 157 12.89 11.10 13.92
C GLY A 157 11.89 11.14 12.75
N PHE A 158 10.97 10.17 12.64
CA PHE A 158 9.86 10.12 11.69
C PHE A 158 8.57 10.81 12.20
N GLY A 159 8.67 11.64 13.24
CA GLY A 159 7.54 12.43 13.74
C GLY A 159 7.01 13.38 12.65
N SER A 160 5.72 13.72 12.69
CA SER A 160 5.03 14.56 11.70
C SER A 160 5.69 15.94 11.51
N HIS A 161 6.70 16.02 10.64
CA HIS A 161 7.12 17.27 10.02
C HIS A 161 6.16 17.55 8.86
N ARG A 162 4.96 18.01 9.21
CA ARG A 162 4.00 18.52 8.23
C ARG A 162 4.42 19.93 7.85
N GLY A 163 5.26 20.05 6.82
CA GLY A 163 5.31 21.27 5.99
C GLY A 163 6.61 22.06 5.94
N ASP A 164 7.73 21.47 5.50
CA ASP A 164 8.74 22.25 4.77
C ASP A 164 9.45 21.37 3.71
N PRO A 165 9.48 21.73 2.41
CA PRO A 165 10.03 20.88 1.35
C PRO A 165 11.57 20.79 1.32
N SER A 166 12.27 21.31 2.33
CA SER A 166 13.72 21.48 2.27
C SER A 166 14.44 21.07 3.56
N MET A 167 14.15 19.90 4.13
CA MET A 167 15.17 19.15 4.88
C MET A 167 14.83 17.66 4.87
N LEU A 168 15.53 16.93 4.00
CA LEU A 168 15.78 15.51 4.20
C LEU A 168 16.59 15.37 5.50
N PRO A 169 16.13 14.64 6.52
CA PRO A 169 16.96 14.33 7.67
C PRO A 169 17.92 13.22 7.25
N ILE A 170 19.00 13.60 6.57
CA ILE A 170 20.26 12.88 6.74
C ILE A 170 20.55 13.02 8.25
N PRO A 171 20.84 11.94 8.98
CA PRO A 171 21.27 12.06 10.37
C PRO A 171 22.43 13.05 10.36
N THR A 172 22.23 14.26 10.88
CA THR A 172 23.28 15.27 10.91
C THR A 172 24.26 14.82 11.99
N MET A 173 25.14 13.92 11.59
CA MET A 173 26.34 13.58 12.31
C MET A 173 27.06 14.89 12.62
N ASP A 174 27.42 15.08 13.89
CA ASP A 174 28.06 16.30 14.36
C ASP A 174 29.23 16.67 13.44
N LYS A 175 29.33 17.94 13.02
CA LYS A 175 30.32 18.38 12.02
C LYS A 175 31.75 18.06 12.44
N ALA A 176 32.01 18.04 13.75
CA ALA A 176 33.32 17.64 14.28
C ALA A 176 33.59 16.13 14.10
N GLN A 177 32.57 15.28 14.25
CA GLN A 177 32.68 13.85 13.99
C GLN A 177 32.81 13.54 12.50
N ALA A 178 32.06 14.26 11.65
CA ALA A 178 32.16 14.14 10.20
C ALA A 178 33.55 14.53 9.67
N ALA A 179 34.12 15.64 10.17
CA ALA A 179 35.47 16.06 9.81
C ALA A 179 36.52 15.03 10.23
N LYS A 180 36.38 14.45 11.43
CA LYS A 180 37.33 13.45 11.95
C LYS A 180 37.30 12.14 11.14
N ILE A 181 36.10 11.71 10.71
CA ILE A 181 35.94 10.53 9.85
C ILE A 181 36.51 10.80 8.46
N GLN A 182 36.29 11.98 7.91
CA GLN A 182 36.83 12.36 6.60
C GLN A 182 38.35 12.45 6.61
N GLU A 183 38.95 12.96 7.70
CA GLU A 183 40.40 12.99 7.88
C GLU A 183 40.99 11.57 7.98
N GLN A 184 40.33 10.68 8.73
CA GLN A 184 40.73 9.27 8.81
C GLN A 184 40.60 8.55 7.47
N GLU A 185 39.53 8.77 6.70
CA GLU A 185 39.36 8.20 5.37
C GLU A 185 40.45 8.69 4.41
N ASN A 186 40.80 9.99 4.48
CA ASN A 186 41.84 10.56 3.63
C ASN A 186 43.23 9.99 3.97
N MET A 187 43.50 9.76 5.26
CA MET A 187 44.73 9.12 5.74
C MET A 187 44.82 7.65 5.30
N LEU A 188 43.71 6.91 5.38
CA LEU A 188 43.63 5.53 4.89
C LEU A 188 43.80 5.47 3.37
N ARG A 189 43.19 6.40 2.63
CA ARG A 189 43.32 6.48 1.18
C ARG A 189 44.75 6.82 0.76
N ALA A 190 45.43 7.71 1.48
CA ALA A 190 46.85 8.01 1.26
C ALA A 190 47.74 6.79 1.55
N ALA A 191 47.50 6.09 2.66
CA ALA A 191 48.25 4.89 3.02
C ALA A 191 48.05 3.74 2.01
N VAL A 192 46.84 3.57 1.47
CA VAL A 192 46.50 2.54 0.48
C VAL A 192 47.06 2.88 -0.91
N ASN A 193 46.97 4.13 -1.34
CA ASN A 193 47.36 4.53 -2.70
C ASN A 193 48.85 4.85 -2.84
N GLU A 194 49.46 5.45 -1.82
CA GLU A 194 50.87 5.91 -1.88
C GLU A 194 51.81 5.05 -1.03
N GLY A 195 51.28 4.17 -0.18
CA GLY A 195 52.09 3.34 0.74
C GLY A 195 52.86 4.15 1.78
N THR A 196 52.53 5.43 1.95
CA THR A 196 53.16 6.33 2.92
C THR A 196 52.76 5.91 4.33
N GLY A 197 53.75 5.43 5.10
CA GLY A 197 53.58 4.83 6.43
C GLY A 197 53.78 3.31 6.50
N LEU A 198 53.79 2.60 5.37
CA LEU A 198 54.07 1.15 5.29
C LEU A 198 55.43 0.81 4.66
N ARG A 199 56.11 1.77 4.03
CA ARG A 199 57.46 1.57 3.50
C ARG A 199 58.50 1.74 4.61
N LEU A 200 59.09 0.62 5.02
CA LEU A 200 60.30 0.61 5.86
C LEU A 200 61.46 1.32 5.11
N PRO A 201 62.26 2.16 5.80
CA PRO A 201 63.47 2.75 5.24
C PRO A 201 64.37 1.67 4.62
N PRO A 202 65.10 1.97 3.53
CA PRO A 202 65.93 0.98 2.82
C PRO A 202 66.95 0.28 3.73
N ASP A 203 67.33 0.92 4.83
CA ASP A 203 68.24 0.51 5.89
C ASP A 203 67.63 -0.50 6.89
N GLN A 204 66.32 -0.79 6.83
CA GLN A 204 65.64 -1.79 7.67
C GLN A 204 65.10 -3.01 6.88
N ARG A 205 65.43 -3.13 5.60
CA ARG A 205 64.97 -4.25 4.76
C ARG A 205 65.82 -5.50 5.02
N GLN A 206 65.31 -6.46 5.79
CA GLN A 206 65.84 -7.82 5.82
C GLN A 206 65.06 -8.72 4.85
N ILE A 207 65.77 -9.34 3.91
CA ILE A 207 65.20 -10.32 2.97
C ILE A 207 65.05 -11.64 3.73
N THR A 208 63.85 -11.92 4.21
CA THR A 208 63.48 -13.25 4.74
C THR A 208 63.23 -14.18 3.56
N THR A 209 64.12 -15.15 3.34
CA THR A 209 64.06 -16.09 2.22
C THR A 209 63.15 -17.29 2.44
N THR A 210 62.33 -17.29 3.50
CA THR A 210 61.46 -18.44 3.81
C THR A 210 60.05 -17.98 4.13
N LEU A 211 59.09 -18.39 3.28
CA LEU A 211 57.67 -18.19 3.50
C LEU A 211 57.21 -19.00 4.73
N PRO A 212 56.37 -18.44 5.61
CA PRO A 212 55.80 -19.19 6.73
C PRO A 212 55.04 -20.44 6.26
N PRO A 213 55.14 -21.57 6.99
CA PRO A 213 54.66 -22.88 6.53
C PRO A 213 53.14 -22.96 6.28
N HIS A 214 52.34 -22.05 6.83
CA HIS A 214 50.89 -21.99 6.59
C HIS A 214 50.51 -21.27 5.28
N MET A 215 51.46 -20.69 4.56
CA MET A 215 51.22 -19.97 3.30
C MET A 215 51.65 -20.77 2.06
N MET A 216 52.16 -21.99 2.22
CA MET A 216 52.57 -22.84 1.09
C MET A 216 51.37 -23.41 0.30
N ASP A 217 50.24 -23.66 0.96
CA ASP A 217 49.04 -24.22 0.30
C ASP A 217 48.30 -23.21 -0.61
N ALA A 218 48.56 -21.90 -0.46
CA ALA A 218 47.96 -20.87 -1.31
C ALA A 218 48.61 -20.77 -2.69
N LEU A 219 49.76 -21.42 -2.91
CA LEU A 219 50.49 -21.38 -4.19
C LEU A 219 50.16 -22.54 -5.13
N PHE A 220 49.58 -23.64 -4.64
CA PHE A 220 49.29 -24.83 -5.47
C PHE A 220 47.88 -24.87 -6.07
N VAL A 221 47.07 -23.82 -5.89
CA VAL A 221 45.71 -23.73 -6.48
C VAL A 221 45.70 -22.97 -7.83
N SER A 222 46.86 -22.51 -8.31
CA SER A 222 46.93 -21.69 -9.53
C SER A 222 47.73 -22.37 -10.64
N ASP A 223 47.16 -23.42 -11.24
CA ASP A 223 47.61 -23.92 -12.56
C ASP A 223 46.44 -24.52 -13.38
N ALA A 224 45.24 -23.98 -13.23
CA ALA A 224 44.11 -24.24 -14.13
C ALA A 224 43.44 -22.92 -14.53
N GLU A 225 43.93 -22.36 -15.64
CA GLU A 225 43.21 -21.57 -16.64
C GLU A 225 41.99 -20.77 -16.15
N PHE A 226 42.24 -19.59 -15.57
CA PHE A 226 41.24 -18.52 -15.49
C PHE A 226 41.08 -17.92 -16.89
N ASN A 227 40.30 -18.58 -17.75
CA ASN A 227 39.97 -18.05 -19.06
C ASN A 227 39.06 -16.82 -18.91
N SER A 228 39.61 -15.71 -19.38
CA SER A 228 39.01 -14.38 -19.50
C SER A 228 37.60 -14.42 -20.08
N SER A 229 36.59 -14.25 -19.21
CA SER A 229 35.23 -13.92 -19.64
C SER A 229 35.17 -12.45 -19.99
N GLY A 230 35.18 -12.14 -21.28
CA GLY A 230 34.83 -10.82 -21.76
C GLY A 230 35.08 -10.67 -23.25
N MET A 231 34.11 -11.07 -24.09
CA MET A 231 33.76 -10.36 -25.33
C MET A 231 32.29 -10.64 -25.69
N MET A 232 31.54 -9.57 -25.95
CA MET A 232 30.20 -9.62 -26.53
C MET A 232 30.23 -10.34 -27.88
N GLN A 233 29.35 -11.33 -28.07
CA GLN A 233 29.08 -11.88 -29.39
C GLN A 233 27.57 -11.85 -29.64
N THR A 234 27.20 -11.00 -30.58
CA THR A 234 25.85 -10.82 -31.13
C THR A 234 25.31 -12.13 -31.69
N GLN A 235 24.14 -12.57 -31.20
CA GLN A 235 23.38 -13.68 -31.77
C GLN A 235 22.69 -13.24 -33.06
N GLU A 236 23.10 -13.82 -34.19
CA GLU A 236 22.27 -13.94 -35.39
C GLU A 236 21.29 -15.11 -35.18
N TYR A 237 19.99 -14.81 -35.19
CA TYR A 237 18.93 -15.80 -35.35
C TYR A 237 18.73 -16.06 -36.85
N GLN A 238 19.11 -17.23 -37.33
CA GLN A 238 18.60 -17.78 -38.59
C GLN A 238 17.64 -18.95 -38.30
N SER A 239 16.43 -18.74 -38.79
CA SER A 239 15.24 -19.59 -38.72
C SER A 239 15.46 -20.98 -39.32
N GLN A 240 14.91 -22.00 -38.68
CA GLN A 240 14.56 -23.26 -39.32
C GLN A 240 13.06 -23.52 -39.14
N GLN A 241 12.32 -23.44 -40.25
CA GLN A 241 11.01 -24.08 -40.42
C GLN A 241 11.21 -25.60 -40.54
N PRO A 242 10.21 -26.40 -40.15
CA PRO A 242 9.93 -27.66 -40.80
C PRO A 242 8.64 -27.57 -41.62
N GLU A 243 8.76 -27.82 -42.93
CA GLU A 243 7.63 -28.17 -43.78
C GLU A 243 7.17 -29.61 -43.51
N GLN A 244 5.87 -29.71 -43.26
CA GLN A 244 4.91 -30.69 -43.80
C GLN A 244 5.25 -32.19 -43.80
N GLN A 245 4.40 -32.95 -43.10
CA GLN A 245 3.86 -34.22 -43.60
C GLN A 245 2.41 -34.39 -43.14
N GLN A 246 1.46 -34.16 -44.05
CA GLN A 246 0.14 -34.79 -44.04
C GLN A 246 0.22 -36.07 -44.87
N HIS A 247 -0.36 -37.16 -44.38
CA HIS A 247 -1.26 -38.12 -45.06
C HIS A 247 -1.64 -39.15 -43.97
N GLN A 248 -2.83 -39.07 -43.38
CA GLN A 248 -4.10 -39.63 -43.86
C GLN A 248 -4.14 -41.16 -43.77
N GLN A 249 -4.92 -41.66 -42.81
CA GLN A 249 -5.63 -42.94 -42.95
C GLN A 249 -6.87 -42.95 -42.04
N GLN A 250 -7.99 -43.31 -42.66
CA GLN A 250 -9.34 -43.46 -42.12
C GLN A 250 -9.89 -44.77 -42.72
N GLY A 251 -10.55 -45.62 -41.92
CA GLY A 251 -11.26 -46.85 -42.34
C GLY A 251 -10.35 -48.08 -42.47
N ASP A 252 -10.63 -49.27 -41.93
CA ASP A 252 -11.85 -49.90 -41.38
C ASP A 252 -11.65 -50.40 -39.93
#